data_AF-A0A2E3XCD3-F1
#
_entry.id   AF-A0A2E3XCD3-F1
#
_cell.length_a   1.000
_cell.length_b   1.000
_cell.length_c   1.000
_cell.angle_alpha   90.00
_cell.angle_beta   90.00
_cell.angle_gamma   90.00
#
_symmetry.space_group_name_H-M   'P 1'
#
loop_
_entity.id
_entity.type
_entity.pdbx_description
1 polymer ?
#
loop_
_entity_poly.entity_id
_entity_poly.type
_entity_poly.pdbx_seq_one_letter_code
_entity_poly.pdbx_strand_id
1 'polypeptide(L)' 'MYIKASNKPFTGSMITMDDSRFTHVGTFVDGKKDGPYKVYHANGRLMQKGIFRDGIFFPK' A
#
# COMPACT_ATOMS: atom_id res chain seq x y z
N MET A 1 0.66 29.63 2.30
CA MET A 1 1.52 29.63 1.09
C MET A 1 2.10 28.22 0.93
N TYR A 2 1.78 27.55 -0.17
CA TYR A 2 2.31 26.22 -0.49
C TYR A 2 3.73 26.35 -1.03
N ILE A 3 4.72 25.82 -0.30
CA ILE A 3 6.12 25.77 -0.74
C ILE A 3 6.33 24.40 -1.39
N LYS A 4 6.37 24.38 -2.72
CA LYS A 4 6.47 23.17 -3.54
C LYS A 4 7.94 22.73 -3.63
N ALA A 5 8.45 22.01 -2.61
CA ALA A 5 9.73 21.29 -2.72
C ALA A 5 9.98 20.34 -1.52
N SER A 6 9.24 19.23 -1.44
CA SER A 6 9.82 18.04 -0.82
C SER A 6 9.93 16.97 -1.89
N ASN A 7 11.07 16.96 -2.58
CA ASN A 7 11.50 15.87 -3.46
C ASN A 7 11.80 14.57 -2.66
N LYS A 8 11.20 14.42 -1.47
CA LYS A 8 11.25 13.22 -0.65
C LYS A 8 10.09 12.38 -1.11
N PRO A 9 10.35 11.29 -1.82
CA PRO A 9 9.29 10.44 -2.30
C PRO A 9 8.53 9.86 -1.09
N PHE A 10 7.22 9.65 -1.25
CA PHE A 10 6.35 9.28 -0.14
C PHE A 10 6.76 7.91 0.40
N THR A 11 7.20 7.89 1.65
CA THR A 11 7.52 6.67 2.40
C THR A 11 6.55 6.56 3.57
N GLY A 12 5.64 5.60 3.51
CA GLY A 12 4.55 5.49 4.48
C GLY A 12 3.56 4.37 4.15
N SER A 13 2.64 4.11 5.08
CA SER A 13 1.53 3.18 4.86
C SER A 13 0.38 3.90 4.18
N MET A 14 -0.14 3.30 3.11
CA MET A 14 -1.31 3.81 2.38
C MET A 14 -2.44 2.79 2.47
N ILE A 15 -3.64 3.29 2.70
CA ILE A 15 -4.87 2.52 2.67
C ILE A 15 -5.65 2.99 1.45
N THR A 16 -5.95 2.09 0.54
CA THR A 16 -6.78 2.37 -0.64
C THR A 16 -7.95 1.42 -0.65
N MET A 17 -9.17 1.94 -0.74
CA MET A 17 -10.37 1.16 -0.97
C MET A 17 -10.63 1.08 -2.47
N ASP A 18 -10.91 -0.11 -2.98
CA ASP A 18 -11.38 -0.28 -4.36
C ASP A 18 -12.92 -0.31 -4.43
N ASP A 19 -13.45 -0.11 -5.63
CA ASP A 19 -14.89 -0.14 -5.91
C ASP A 19 -15.52 -1.52 -5.65
N SER A 20 -14.68 -2.57 -5.63
CA SER A 20 -15.08 -3.94 -5.32
C SER A 20 -15.17 -4.22 -3.82
N ARG A 21 -15.09 -3.17 -2.99
CA ARG A 21 -15.16 -3.20 -1.53
C ARG A 21 -14.00 -3.93 -0.86
N PHE A 22 -12.84 -3.97 -1.49
CA PHE A 22 -11.62 -4.39 -0.82
C PHE A 22 -10.82 -3.19 -0.31
N THR A 23 -10.27 -3.38 0.88
CA THR A 23 -9.32 -2.45 1.47
C THR A 23 -7.92 -3.00 1.28
N HIS A 24 -7.11 -2.26 0.55
CA HIS A 24 -5.70 -2.56 0.34
C HIS A 24 -4.88 -1.72 1.29
N VAL A 25 -4.01 -2.36 2.07
CA VAL A 25 -3.09 -1.71 2.99
C VAL A 25 -1.68 -2.08 2.55
N GLY A 26 -0.90 -1.10 2.15
CA GLY A 26 0.44 -1.31 1.61
C GLY A 26 1.43 -0.26 2.09
N THR A 27 2.69 -0.65 2.25
CA THR A 27 3.79 0.29 2.44
C THR A 27 4.31 0.74 1.08
N PHE A 28 4.55 2.05 0.98
CA PHE A 28 5.24 2.66 -0.14
C PHE A 28 6.59 3.15 0.36
N VAL A 29 7.62 2.90 -0.42
CA VAL A 29 8.97 3.43 -0.24
C VAL A 29 9.34 4.10 -1.54
N ASP A 30 9.72 5.36 -1.44
CA ASP A 30 10.07 6.18 -2.58
C ASP A 30 9.00 6.20 -3.70
N GLY A 31 7.72 6.20 -3.31
CA GLY A 31 6.59 6.21 -4.24
C GLY A 31 6.31 4.86 -4.93
N LYS A 32 7.08 3.81 -4.62
CA LYS A 32 6.86 2.44 -5.09
C LYS A 32 6.32 1.57 -3.97
N LYS A 33 5.49 0.57 -4.29
CA LYS A 33 5.05 -0.42 -3.30
C LYS A 33 6.26 -1.27 -2.89
N ASP A 34 6.68 -1.14 -1.64
CA ASP A 34 7.75 -1.94 -1.05
C ASP A 34 7.46 -2.12 0.46
N GLY A 35 7.49 -3.37 0.91
CA GLY A 35 7.13 -3.77 2.25
C GLY A 35 5.80 -4.54 2.35
N PRO A 36 5.25 -4.68 3.56
CA PRO A 36 4.05 -5.48 3.81
C PRO A 36 2.84 -5.00 3.01
N TYR A 37 2.06 -5.96 2.51
CA TYR A 37 0.82 -5.69 1.81
C TYR A 37 -0.28 -6.63 2.28
N LYS A 38 -1.47 -6.08 2.44
CA LYS A 38 -2.66 -6.80 2.88
C LYS A 38 -3.87 -6.34 2.10
N VAL A 39 -4.73 -7.28 1.74
CA VAL A 39 -6.04 -7.03 1.15
C VAL A 39 -7.07 -7.56 2.12
N TYR A 40 -8.05 -6.74 2.44
CA TYR A 40 -9.16 -7.09 3.30
C TYR A 40 -10.45 -6.98 2.50
N HIS A 41 -11.38 -7.89 2.72
CA HIS A 41 -12.77 -7.71 2.29
C HIS A 41 -13.41 -6.55 3.09
N ALA A 42 -14.50 -5.97 2.58
CA ALA A 42 -15.26 -4.95 3.30
C ALA A 42 -15.79 -5.40 4.67
N ASN A 43 -15.93 -6.70 4.89
CA ASN A 43 -16.28 -7.26 6.21
C ASN A 43 -15.09 -7.29 7.19
N GLY A 44 -13.92 -6.74 6.81
CA GLY A 44 -12.70 -6.70 7.62
C GLY A 44 -11.90 -8.01 7.61
N ARG A 45 -12.35 -9.07 6.93
CA ARG A 45 -11.61 -10.33 6.86
C ARG A 45 -10.43 -10.18 5.92
N LEU A 46 -9.28 -10.67 6.36
CA LEU A 46 -8.07 -10.71 5.54
C LEU A 46 -8.30 -11.66 4.35
N MET A 47 -8.25 -11.10 3.15
CA MET A 47 -8.33 -11.85 1.89
C MET A 47 -6.94 -12.36 1.49
N GLN A 48 -5.95 -11.48 1.52
CA GLN A 48 -4.61 -11.76 1.05
C GLN A 48 -3.59 -10.99 1.88
N LYS A 49 -2.42 -11.60 2.12
CA LYS A 49 -1.27 -10.91 2.69
C LYS A 49 0.00 -11.34 1.98
N GLY A 50 0.98 -10.46 1.98
CA GLY A 50 2.29 -10.71 1.42
C GLY A 50 3.22 -9.53 1.63
N ILE A 51 4.30 -9.52 0.87
CA ILE A 51 5.30 -8.47 0.87
C ILE A 51 5.52 -8.06 -0.58
N PHE A 52 5.47 -6.76 -0.88
CA PHE A 52 6.01 -6.24 -2.12
C PHE A 52 7.50 -5.96 -1.93
N ARG A 53 8.32 -6.37 -2.90
CA ARG A 53 9.74 -6.00 -2.95
C ARG A 53 10.09 -5.73 -4.40
N ASP A 54 10.65 -4.54 -4.67
CA ASP A 54 10.99 -4.12 -6.04
C ASP A 54 9.79 -4.22 -7.02
N GLY A 55 8.57 -4.01 -6.50
CA GLY A 55 7.32 -4.14 -7.28
C GLY A 55 6.80 -5.57 -7.48
N ILE A 56 7.50 -6.59 -6.98
CA ILE A 56 7.09 -7.99 -7.05
C ILE A 56 6.35 -8.39 -5.78
N PHE A 57 5.18 -9.02 -5.91
CA PHE A 57 4.41 -9.50 -4.76
C PHE A 57 4.81 -10.92 -4.35
N PHE A 58 5.14 -11.10 -3.08
CA PHE A 58 5.45 -12.37 -2.45
C PHE A 58 4.34 -12.74 -1.43
N PRO A 59 3.44 -13.69 -1.75
CA PRO A 59 2.39 -14.10 -0.83
C PRO A 59 2.96 -14.81 0.41
N LYS A 60 2.27 -14.69 1.55
CA LYS A 60 2.64 -15.30 2.85
C LYS A 60 1.49 -16.06 3.50
#